data_AF-A0A3N5TXP1-F1
#
_entry.id   AF-A0A3N5TXP1-F1
#
_cell.length_a   1.000
_cell.length_b   1.000
_cell.length_c   1.000
_cell.angle_alpha   90.00
_cell.angle_beta   90.00
_cell.angle_gamma   90.00
#
_symmetry.space_group_name_H-M   'P 1'
#
loop_
_entity.id
_entity.type
_entity.pdbx_description
1 polymer ?
#
loop_
_entity_poly.entity_id
_entity_poly.type
_entity_poly.pdbx_seq_one_letter_code
_entity_poly.pdbx_strand_id
1 'polypeptide(L)' 'MSDKCDRPSWDAYFMDITALVAKRSTCLRRSVGAIIVKDKRILSTG' A
#
# COMPACT_ATOMS: atom_id res chain seq x y z
N MET A 1 0.18 25.18 4.82
CA MET A 1 -1.23 24.87 4.57
C MET A 1 -1.29 24.31 3.16
N SER A 2 -1.30 22.99 3.01
CA SER A 2 -1.40 22.34 1.70
C SER A 2 -2.62 21.44 1.76
N ASP A 3 -3.64 21.87 1.05
CA ASP A 3 -4.96 21.28 0.94
C ASP A 3 -4.89 19.76 0.79
N LYS A 4 -5.52 19.01 1.69
CA LYS A 4 -5.86 17.60 1.44
C LYS A 4 -7.37 17.49 1.26
N CYS A 5 -7.89 18.24 0.30
CA CYS A 5 -9.30 18.21 -0.09
C CYS A 5 -9.57 17.22 -1.25
N ASP A 6 -8.68 16.26 -1.49
CA ASP A 6 -8.94 15.23 -2.49
C ASP A 6 -8.62 13.85 -1.93
N ARG A 7 -9.59 12.94 -2.06
CA ARG A 7 -9.35 11.54 -1.71
C ARG A 7 -8.17 11.07 -2.56
N PRO A 8 -7.14 10.43 -1.96
CA PRO A 8 -6.03 9.92 -2.74
C PRO A 8 -6.57 9.02 -3.85
N SER A 9 -5.92 9.06 -5.01
CA SER A 9 -6.23 8.14 -6.09
C SER A 9 -6.11 6.70 -5.58
N TRP A 10 -6.85 5.78 -6.21
CA TRP A 10 -6.81 4.37 -5.85
C TRP A 10 -5.37 3.82 -5.84
N ASP A 11 -4.56 4.22 -6.82
CA ASP A 11 -3.16 3.80 -6.89
C ASP A 11 -2.32 4.30 -5.72
N ALA A 12 -2.46 5.57 -5.33
CA ALA A 12 -1.75 6.13 -4.18
C ALA A 12 -2.18 5.43 -2.88
N TYR A 13 -3.49 5.20 -2.71
CA TYR A 13 -4.03 4.48 -1.57
C TYR A 13 -3.49 3.05 -1.46
N PHE A 14 -3.46 2.31 -2.57
CA PHE A 14 -2.95 0.94 -2.62
C PHE A 14 -1.43 0.87 -2.41
N MET A 15 -0.68 1.83 -2.95
CA MET A 15 0.76 1.91 -2.73
C MET A 15 1.12 2.23 -1.28
N ASP A 16 0.39 3.13 -0.62
CA ASP A 16 0.58 3.43 0.80
C ASP A 16 0.36 2.20 1.67
N ILE A 17 -0.66 1.39 1.36
CA ILE A 17 -0.90 0.11 2.03
C ILE A 17 0.25 -0.86 1.77
N THR A 18 0.71 -0.97 0.52
CA THR A 18 1.83 -1.85 0.16
C THR A 18 3.10 -1.50 0.92
N ALA A 19 3.42 -0.21 1.04
CA ALA A 19 4.55 0.27 1.82
C ALA A 19 4.39 -0.02 3.32
N LEU A 20 3.16 0.04 3.84
CA LEU A 20 2.86 -0.30 5.23
C LEU A 20 3.02 -1.80 5.50
N VAL A 21 2.62 -2.66 4.56
CA VAL A 21 2.84 -4.11 4.63
C VAL A 21 4.34 -4.43 4.56
N ALA A 22 5.09 -3.77 3.68
CA ALA A 22 6.54 -3.96 3.57
C ALA A 22 7.29 -3.72 4.89
N LYS A 23 6.82 -2.77 5.72
CA LYS A 23 7.39 -2.51 7.06
C LYS A 23 7.26 -3.69 8.03
N ARG A 24 6.31 -4.59 7.80
CA ARG A 24 6.12 -5.81 8.61
C ARG A 24 6.97 -6.98 8.13
N SER A 25 7.73 -6.80 7.04
CA SER A 25 8.65 -7.84 6.55
C SER A 25 9.73 -8.12 7.59
N THR A 26 9.95 -9.39 7.90
CA THR A 26 11.01 -9.85 8.81
C THR A 26 12.37 -10.02 8.12
N CYS A 27 12.42 -9.81 6.80
CA CYS A 27 13.65 -9.94 6.03
C CYS A 27 14.58 -8.73 6.29
N LEU A 28 15.74 -9.00 6.89
CA LEU A 28 16.74 -7.97 7.22
C LEU A 28 17.41 -7.34 5.98
N ARG A 29 17.35 -8.01 4.83
CA ARG A 29 18.05 -7.57 3.60
C ARG A 29 17.21 -6.62 2.76
N ARG A 30 15.91 -6.93 2.62
CA ARG A 30 14.96 -6.12 1.85
C ARG A 30 13.58 -6.23 2.47
N SER A 31 13.01 -5.08 2.81
CA SER A 31 11.61 -4.95 3.22
C SER A 31 10.75 -4.86 1.97
N VAL A 32 10.15 -5.98 1.57
CA VAL A 32 9.26 -6.07 0.41
C VAL A 32 7.83 -6.20 0.90
N GLY A 33 6.90 -5.56 0.21
CA GLY A 33 5.46 -5.72 0.39
C GLY A 33 4.79 -5.82 -0.97
N ALA A 34 3.72 -6.60 -1.05
CA ALA A 34 2.93 -6.81 -2.25
C ALA A 34 1.44 -6.88 -1.88
N ILE A 35 0.58 -6.38 -2.77
CA ILE A 35 -0.88 -6.51 -2.63
C ILE A 35 -1.49 -6.94 -3.96
N ILE A 36 -2.55 -7.75 -3.88
CA ILE A 36 -3.34 -8.14 -5.04
C ILE A 36 -4.69 -7.45 -4.93
N VAL A 37 -5.04 -6.68 -5.96
CA VAL A 37 -6.28 -5.91 -6.01
C VAL A 37 -7.13 -6.36 -7.19
N LYS A 38 -8.44 -6.50 -6.96
CA LYS A 38 -9.44 -6.73 -8.01
C LYS A 38 -10.67 -5.89 -7.70
N ASP A 39 -11.23 -5.21 -8.70
CA ASP A 39 -12.43 -4.38 -8.55
C ASP A 39 -12.33 -3.37 -7.39
N LYS A 40 -11.14 -2.76 -7.22
CA LYS A 40 -10.80 -1.82 -6.13
C LYS A 40 -10.91 -2.43 -4.72
N ARG A 41 -10.85 -3.75 -4.60
CA ARG A 41 -10.78 -4.48 -3.33
C ARG A 41 -9.48 -5.27 -3.23
N ILE A 42 -8.88 -5.24 -2.05
CA ILE A 42 -7.67 -6.00 -1.76
C ILE A 42 -8.08 -7.45 -1.50
N LEU A 43 -7.54 -8.37 -2.31
CA LEU A 43 -7.76 -9.81 -2.17
C LEU A 43 -6.76 -10.45 -1.21
N SER A 44 -5.52 -9.99 -1.25
CA SER A 44 -4.42 -10.51 -0.43
C SER A 44 -3.30 -9.48 -0.29
N THR A 45 -2.53 -9.58 0.79
CA THR A 45 -1.35 -8.76 1.10
C THR A 45 -0.20 -9.67 1.53
N GLY A 46 1.04 -9.35 1.17
CA GLY A 46 2.26 -10.10 1.54
C GLY A 46 3.47 -9.22 1.73
#